data_AF-A0A7C7GJD1-F1
#
_entry.id   AF-A0A7C7GJD1-F1
#
_cell.length_a   1.000
_cell.length_b   1.000
_cell.length_c   1.000
_cell.angle_alpha   90.00
_cell.angle_beta   90.00
_cell.angle_gamma   90.00
#
_symmetry.space_group_name_H-M   'P 1'
#
loop_
_entity.id
_entity.type
_entity.pdbx_description
1 polymer ?
#
loop_
_entity_poly.entity_id
_entity_poly.type
_entity_poly.pdbx_seq_one_letter_code
_entity_poly.pdbx_strand_id
1 'polypeptide(L)' 'MNTLSIKEIAFGSKDYRKALAIREEVLRAPLELSFSQEKLKEDLDDIHISGFSKNTMIGTLILSPQNEETIRL' A
#
# COMPACT_ATOMS: atom_id res chain seq x y z
N MET A 1 10.85 14.72 -19.10
CA MET A 1 10.88 13.37 -18.48
C MET A 1 10.02 13.41 -17.23
N ASN A 2 9.05 12.51 -17.08
CA ASN A 2 8.34 12.37 -15.80
C ASN A 2 9.24 11.56 -14.86
N THR A 3 9.67 12.17 -13.76
CA THR A 3 10.43 11.46 -12.72
C THR A 3 9.47 10.68 -11.83
N LEU A 4 9.67 9.38 -11.75
CA LEU A 4 8.99 8.50 -10.79
C LEU A 4 9.84 8.44 -9.51
N SER A 5 9.22 8.69 -8.36
CA SER A 5 9.82 8.49 -7.04
C SER A 5 9.14 7.32 -6.36
N ILE A 6 9.93 6.37 -5.87
CA ILE A 6 9.43 5.24 -5.08
C ILE A 6 9.97 5.40 -3.66
N LYS A 7 9.11 5.28 -2.67
CA LYS A 7 9.51 5.37 -1.26
C LYS A 7 8.71 4.41 -0.39
N GLU A 8 9.35 3.93 0.66
CA GLU A 8 8.65 3.31 1.78
C GLU A 8 7.83 4.38 2.52
N ILE A 9 6.66 3.99 3.01
CA ILE A 9 5.75 4.86 3.76
C ILE A 9 5.39 4.20 5.09
N ALA A 10 5.32 5.00 6.15
CA ALA A 10 4.98 4.48 7.46
C ALA A 10 3.50 4.07 7.54
N PHE A 11 3.23 2.93 8.16
CA PHE A 11 1.87 2.52 8.53
C PHE A 11 1.16 3.62 9.33
N GLY A 12 -0.14 3.81 9.09
CA GLY A 12 -0.94 4.85 9.76
C GLY A 12 -0.60 6.30 9.37
N SER A 13 0.38 6.54 8.49
CA SER A 13 0.70 7.87 8.00
C SER A 13 -0.37 8.45 7.05
N LYS A 14 -0.24 9.72 6.68
CA LYS A 14 -1.09 10.34 5.65
C LYS A 14 -0.91 9.66 4.29
N ASP A 15 0.30 9.21 3.96
CA ASP A 15 0.56 8.53 2.70
C ASP A 15 0.00 7.10 2.75
N TYR A 16 0.10 6.39 3.88
CA TYR A 16 -0.54 5.07 4.05
C TYR A 16 -2.06 5.14 3.80
N ARG A 17 -2.74 6.14 4.37
CA ARG A 17 -4.18 6.33 4.13
C ARG A 17 -4.52 6.58 2.66
N LYS A 18 -3.66 7.27 1.90
CA LYS A 18 -3.84 7.46 0.45
C LYS A 18 -3.63 6.14 -0.30
N ALA A 19 -2.62 5.37 0.07
CA ALA A 19 -2.37 4.06 -0.51
C ALA A 19 -3.54 3.10 -0.26
N LEU A 20 -4.11 3.13 0.95
CA LEU A 20 -5.31 2.37 1.29
C LEU A 20 -6.51 2.77 0.42
N ALA A 21 -6.74 4.06 0.22
CA ALA A 21 -7.82 4.54 -0.66
C ALA A 21 -7.66 4.05 -2.11
N ILE A 22 -6.43 4.06 -2.64
CA ILE A 22 -6.14 3.50 -3.98
C ILE A 22 -6.45 2.00 -4.02
N ARG A 23 -6.05 1.23 -2.99
CA ARG A 23 -6.35 -0.21 -2.90
C ARG A 23 -7.86 -0.47 -2.84
N GLU A 24 -8.59 0.33 -2.09
CA GLU A 24 -10.05 0.24 -2.01
C GLU A 24 -10.68 0.49 -3.38
N GLU A 25 -10.34 1.60 -4.02
CA GLU A 25 -10.91 2.01 -5.31
C GLU A 25 -10.57 1.02 -6.44
N VAL A 26 -9.33 0.55 -6.51
CA VAL A 26 -8.83 -0.24 -7.64
C VAL A 26 -9.01 -1.75 -7.45
N LEU A 27 -8.86 -2.27 -6.22
CA LEU A 27 -8.85 -3.72 -5.98
C LEU A 27 -10.12 -4.23 -5.30
N ARG A 28 -10.79 -3.42 -4.47
CA ARG A 28 -11.90 -3.91 -3.63
C ARG A 28 -13.27 -3.48 -4.15
N ALA A 29 -13.45 -2.19 -4.44
CA ALA A 29 -14.71 -1.65 -4.95
C ALA A 29 -15.20 -2.35 -6.23
N PRO A 30 -14.34 -2.69 -7.23
CA PRO A 30 -14.79 -3.40 -8.43
C PRO A 30 -15.28 -4.84 -8.16
N LEU A 31 -14.94 -5.38 -6.99
CA LEU A 31 -15.32 -6.72 -6.54
C LEU A 31 -16.42 -6.69 -5.47
N GLU A 32 -16.99 -5.51 -5.18
CA GLU A 32 -17.95 -5.29 -4.08
C GLU A 32 -17.40 -5.69 -2.70
N LEU A 33 -16.07 -5.60 -2.52
CA LEU A 33 -15.39 -5.89 -1.27
C LEU A 33 -15.04 -4.59 -0.52
N SER A 34 -14.84 -4.71 0.78
CA SER A 34 -14.28 -3.67 1.65
C SER A 34 -13.26 -4.28 2.62
N PHE A 35 -12.38 -3.45 3.19
CA PHE A 35 -11.47 -3.92 4.24
C PHE A 35 -12.17 -3.94 5.59
N SER A 36 -11.98 -5.04 6.34
CA SER A 36 -12.32 -5.07 7.76
C SER A 36 -11.18 -4.49 8.60
N GLN A 37 -11.51 -4.01 9.80
CA GLN A 37 -10.50 -3.48 10.72
C GLN A 37 -9.48 -4.54 11.13
N GLU A 38 -9.88 -5.80 11.23
CA GLU A 38 -9.00 -6.92 11.52
C GLU A 38 -7.98 -7.11 10.41
N LYS A 39 -8.41 -7.03 9.14
CA LYS A 39 -7.51 -7.20 8.01
C LYS A 39 -6.50 -6.07 7.91
N LEU A 40 -6.90 -4.84 8.27
CA LEU A 40 -5.99 -3.68 8.30
C LEU A 40 -4.99 -3.72 9.46
N LYS A 41 -5.20 -4.54 10.49
CA LYS A 41 -4.19 -4.73 11.54
C LYS A 41 -2.99 -5.54 11.05
N GLU A 42 -3.21 -6.44 10.09
CA GLU A 42 -2.12 -7.23 9.49
C GLU A 42 -1.12 -6.33 8.74
N ASP A 43 -1.59 -5.21 8.18
CA ASP A 43 -0.73 -4.22 7.53
C ASP A 43 0.32 -3.60 8.48
N LEU A 44 0.19 -3.72 9.81
CA LEU A 44 1.15 -3.11 10.76
C LEU A 44 2.58 -3.67 10.59
N ASP A 45 2.69 -4.97 10.33
CA ASP A 45 3.96 -5.68 10.22
C ASP A 45 4.45 -5.77 8.76
N ASP A 46 3.68 -5.21 7.82
CA ASP A 46 4.02 -5.19 6.41
C ASP A 46 4.89 -3.97 6.04
N ILE A 47 5.68 -4.13 4.97
CA ILE A 47 6.43 -3.04 4.35
C ILE A 47 5.54 -2.38 3.28
N HIS A 48 5.28 -1.09 3.44
CA HIS A 48 4.43 -0.31 2.53
C HIS A 48 5.27 0.54 1.62
N ILE A 49 5.12 0.36 0.30
CA ILE A 49 5.85 1.11 -0.71
C ILE A 49 4.85 1.86 -1.58
N SER A 50 5.16 3.10 -1.93
CA SER A 50 4.32 3.89 -2.84
C SER A 50 5.13 4.58 -3.93
N GLY A 51 4.54 4.59 -5.13
CA GLY A 51 5.07 5.27 -6.31
C GLY A 51 4.42 6.63 -6.49
N PHE A 52 5.24 7.64 -6.77
CA PHE A 52 4.82 9.03 -6.92
C PHE A 52 5.28 9.59 -8.27
N SER A 53 4.35 10.20 -9.00
CA SER A 53 4.66 11.07 -10.14
C SER A 53 4.53 12.51 -9.68
N LYS A 54 5.65 13.23 -9.63
CA LYS A 54 5.75 14.54 -8.96
C LYS A 54 5.31 14.43 -7.48
N ASN A 55 4.19 15.03 -7.11
CA ASN A 55 3.64 15.00 -5.75
C ASN A 55 2.40 14.10 -5.61
N THR A 56 2.01 13.41 -6.69
CA THR A 56 0.81 12.57 -6.72
C THR A 56 1.22 11.11 -6.56
N MET A 57 0.65 10.44 -5.56
CA MET A 57 0.75 8.98 -5.44
C MET A 57 -0.05 8.34 -6.58
N ILE A 58 0.58 7.46 -7.34
CA ILE A 58 -0.02 6.81 -8.52
C ILE A 58 -0.10 5.29 -8.38
N GLY A 59 0.42 4.73 -7.29
CA GLY A 59 0.37 3.30 -7.03
C GLY A 59 0.99 2.95 -5.69
N THR A 60 0.67 1.75 -5.21
CA THR A 60 1.16 1.22 -3.94
C THR A 60 1.47 -0.27 -4.06
N LEU A 61 2.38 -0.73 -3.21
CA LEU A 61 2.79 -2.12 -3.07
C LEU A 61 2.91 -2.45 -1.58
N ILE A 62 2.53 -3.68 -1.23
CA ILE A 62 2.68 -4.21 0.12
C ILE A 62 3.56 -5.44 0.01
N LEU A 63 4.43 -5.59 0.99
CA LEU A 63 5.38 -6.68 1.10
C LEU A 63 5.25 -7.26 2.50
N SER A 64 4.74 -8.48 2.60
CA SER A 64 4.56 -9.20 3.86
C SER A 64 5.71 -10.19 4.08
N PRO A 65 6.62 -9.95 5.05
CA PRO A 65 7.65 -10.91 5.41
C PRO A 65 7.02 -12.26 5.79
N GLN A 66 7.57 -13.37 5.27
CA GLN A 66 7.14 -14.73 5.63
C GLN A 66 8.20 -15.44 6.47
N ASN A 67 9.48 -15.19 6.17
CA ASN A 67 10.66 -15.62 6.91
C ASN A 67 11.87 -14.77 6.47
N GLU A 68 13.07 -15.08 6.96
CA GLU A 68 14.30 -14.32 6.66
C GLU A 68 14.67 -14.26 5.16
N GLU A 69 14.20 -15.22 4.36
CA GLU A 69 14.57 -15.36 2.94
C GLU A 69 13.40 -15.07 1.98
N THR A 70 12.18 -14.94 2.51
CA THR A 70 10.95 -14.87 1.70
C THR A 70 10.05 -13.72 2.13
N ILE A 71 9.70 -12.89 1.15
CA ILE A 71 8.71 -11.81 1.27
C ILE A 71 7.62 -12.04 0.24
N ARG A 72 6.35 -12.00 0.66
CA ARG A 72 5.19 -12.13 -0.21
C ARG A 72 4.72 -10.75 -0.68
N LEU A 73 4.41 -10.64 -1.96
CA LEU A 73 3.73 -9.48 -2.56
C LEU A 73 2.22 -9.50 -2.32
#